data_AF-A0A954XTG3-F1
#
_entry.id   AF-A0A954XTG3-F1
#
_cell.length_a   1.000
_cell.length_b   1.000
_cell.length_c   1.000
_cell.angle_alpha   90.00
_cell.angle_beta   90.00
_cell.angle_gamma   90.00
#
_symmetry.space_group_name_H-M   'P 1'
#
loop_
_entity.id
_entity.type
_entity.pdbx_description
1 polymer ?
#
loop_
_entity_poly.entity_id
_entity_poly.type
_entity_poly.pdbx_seq_one_letter_code
_entity_poly.pdbx_strand_id
1 'polypeptide(L)'
;MTVAISSRALFDLEDSHALFEREGLEAYQLFQREHEDDVLGPGIAFPLVTKLLALDAEQRPGLPSIEVILLSRNSSDTGLRIFNSI
;
A
#
# COMPACT_ATOMS: atom_id res chain seq x y z
N MET A 1 -3.15 -0.24 -19.22
CA MET A 1 -2.80 1.04 -18.58
C MET A 1 -2.14 0.69 -17.26
N THR A 2 -0.96 1.22 -17.00
CA THR A 2 -0.24 0.96 -15.75
C THR A 2 -0.39 2.17 -14.82
N VAL A 3 -0.80 1.92 -13.57
CA VAL A 3 -0.96 2.93 -12.52
C VAL A 3 0.05 2.62 -11.43
N ALA A 4 1.06 3.47 -11.29
CA ALA A 4 2.01 3.38 -10.19
C ALA A 4 1.48 4.21 -9.00
N ILE A 5 1.36 3.60 -7.83
CA ILE A 5 0.84 4.25 -6.62
C ILE A 5 1.77 4.06 -5.43
N SER A 6 1.96 5.12 -4.65
CA SER A 6 2.69 5.06 -3.39
C SER A 6 1.95 4.20 -2.38
N SER A 7 2.68 3.36 -1.63
CA SER A 7 2.11 2.56 -0.55
C SER A 7 1.36 3.39 0.49
N ARG A 8 1.87 4.57 0.84
CA ARG A 8 1.24 5.50 1.81
C ARG A 8 0.01 6.21 1.26
N ALA A 9 -0.13 6.25 -0.07
CA ALA A 9 -1.36 6.75 -0.67
C ALA A 9 -2.44 5.67 -0.67
N LEU A 10 -2.05 4.40 -0.86
CA LEU A 10 -3.00 3.28 -0.88
C LEU A 10 -3.40 2.83 0.52
N PHE A 11 -2.48 2.86 1.48
CA PHE A 11 -2.68 2.39 2.84
C PHE A 11 -2.40 3.48 3.86
N ASP A 12 -3.16 3.45 4.96
CA ASP A 12 -2.93 4.29 6.11
C ASP A 12 -1.66 3.86 6.84
N LEU A 13 -0.69 4.77 6.86
CA LEU A 13 0.64 4.58 7.44
C LEU A 13 1.01 5.81 8.29
N GLU A 14 0.02 6.58 8.76
CA GLU A 14 0.24 7.83 9.47
C GLU A 14 0.98 7.59 10.81
N ASP A 15 0.57 6.58 11.57
CA ASP A 15 1.19 6.20 12.85
C ASP A 15 2.65 5.77 12.69
N SER A 16 2.92 4.88 11.73
CA SER A 16 4.29 4.45 11.42
C SER A 16 5.14 5.63 10.94
N HIS A 17 4.56 6.57 10.19
CA HIS A 17 5.28 7.76 9.75
C HIS A 17 5.61 8.70 10.90
N ALA A 18 4.67 8.96 11.81
CA ALA A 18 4.87 9.79 12.99
C ALA A 18 5.91 9.17 13.93
N LEU A 19 5.91 7.85 14.07
CA LEU A 19 6.94 7.11 14.81
C LEU A 19 8.32 7.31 14.18
N PHE A 20 8.43 7.21 12.85
CA PHE A 20 9.70 7.46 12.15
C PHE A 20 10.22 8.89 12.38
N GLU A 21 9.34 9.89 12.33
CA GLU A 21 9.75 11.29 12.55
C GLU A 21 10.20 11.55 13.99
N ARG A 22 9.56 10.89 14.97
CA ARG A 22 9.86 11.07 16.39
C ARG A 22 11.06 10.26 16.88
N GLU A 23 11.17 9.01 16.44
CA GLU A 23 12.07 8.01 17.03
C GLU A 23 13.06 7.41 16.02
N GLY A 24 12.98 7.80 14.75
CA GLY A 24 13.92 7.42 13.71
C GLY A 24 13.67 6.03 13.12
N LEU A 25 14.65 5.55 12.35
CA LEU A 25 14.51 4.37 11.50
C LEU A 25 14.42 3.05 12.28
N GLU A 26 15.16 2.91 13.38
CA GLU A 26 15.20 1.66 14.17
C GLU A 26 13.84 1.37 14.83
N ALA A 27 13.25 2.38 15.47
CA ALA A 27 11.92 2.27 16.08
C ALA A 27 10.85 1.96 15.03
N TYR A 28 10.91 2.63 13.87
CA TYR A 28 10.03 2.35 12.74
C TYR A 28 10.14 0.89 12.26
N GLN A 29 11.36 0.36 12.11
CA GLN A 29 11.56 -1.02 11.65
C GLN A 29 11.04 -2.04 12.67
N LEU A 30 11.28 -1.81 13.97
CA LEU A 30 10.79 -2.67 15.02
C LEU A 30 9.25 -2.71 15.04
N PHE A 31 8.62 -1.54 14.98
CA PHE A 31 7.17 -1.40 14.94
C PHE A 31 6.56 -2.12 13.73
N GLN A 32 7.17 -1.98 12.55
CA GLN A 32 6.69 -2.66 11.34
C GLN A 32 6.80 -4.18 11.44
N ARG A 33 7.83 -4.71 12.11
CA ARG A 33 7.98 -6.16 12.37
C ARG A 33 6.96 -6.68 13.37
N GLU A 34 6.75 -5.96 14.46
CA GLU A 34 5.78 -6.36 15.49
C GLU A 34 4.34 -6.36 14.97
N HIS A 35 4.04 -5.51 14.00
CA HIS A 35 2.70 -5.35 13.41
C HIS A 35 2.64 -5.93 11.98
N GLU A 36 3.53 -6.86 11.63
CA GLU A 36 3.63 -7.42 10.26
C GLU A 36 2.35 -8.14 9.81
N ASP A 37 1.64 -8.74 10.76
CA ASP A 37 0.36 -9.43 10.54
C ASP A 37 -0.85 -8.49 10.64
N ASP A 38 -0.65 -7.23 11.04
CA ASP A 38 -1.73 -6.26 11.17
C ASP A 38 -2.05 -5.62 9.82
N VAL A 39 -3.27 -5.90 9.34
CA VAL A 39 -3.80 -5.34 8.10
C VAL A 39 -3.84 -3.82 8.18
N LEU A 40 -3.25 -3.17 7.17
CA LEU A 40 -3.26 -1.72 7.06
C LEU A 40 -4.65 -1.21 6.66
N GLY A 41 -5.07 -0.11 7.29
CA GLY A 41 -6.29 0.58 6.91
C GLY A 41 -6.21 1.16 5.49
N PRO A 42 -7.36 1.44 4.85
CA PRO A 42 -7.38 2.06 3.52
C PRO A 42 -6.88 3.50 3.60
N GLY A 43 -5.89 3.83 2.77
CA GLY A 43 -5.41 5.19 2.56
C GLY A 43 -6.30 5.98 1.58
N ILE A 44 -5.93 7.24 1.35
CA ILE A 44 -6.71 8.19 0.54
C ILE A 44 -7.01 7.71 -0.89
N ALA A 45 -6.12 6.92 -1.47
CA ALA A 45 -6.25 6.44 -2.84
C ALA A 45 -6.85 5.03 -2.95
N PHE A 46 -7.13 4.37 -1.83
CA PHE A 46 -7.76 3.04 -1.81
C PHE A 46 -9.06 2.99 -2.62
N PRO A 47 -10.03 3.91 -2.44
CA PRO A 47 -11.30 3.84 -3.18
C PRO A 47 -11.13 4.00 -4.69
N LEU A 48 -10.11 4.75 -5.13
CA LEU A 48 -9.82 4.93 -6.56
C LEU A 48 -9.29 3.62 -7.15
N VAL A 49 -8.30 3.00 -6.49
CA VAL A 49 -7.69 1.75 -6.94
C VAL A 49 -8.72 0.62 -6.96
N THR A 50 -9.56 0.49 -5.94
CA THR A 50 -10.64 -0.51 -5.91
C THR A 50 -11.59 -0.35 -7.10
N LYS A 51 -11.99 0.89 -7.43
CA LYS A 51 -12.88 1.14 -8.56
C LYS A 51 -12.21 0.85 -9.90
N LEU A 52 -10.93 1.19 -10.05
CA LEU A 52 -10.17 0.89 -11.26
C LEU A 52 -10.05 -0.63 -11.48
N LEU A 53 -9.71 -1.39 -10.43
CA LEU A 53 -9.63 -2.84 -10.51
C LEU A 53 -11.00 -3.50 -10.77
N ALA A 54 -12.09 -2.95 -10.20
CA ALA A 54 -13.43 -3.44 -10.47
C ALA A 54 -13.85 -3.25 -11.94
N LEU A 55 -13.41 -2.16 -12.59
CA LEU A 55 -13.64 -1.94 -14.03
C LEU A 55 -12.87 -2.93 -14.90
N ASP A 56 -11.69 -3.36 -14.47
CA ASP A 56 -10.91 -4.41 -15.15
C ASP A 56 -11.59 -5.78 -15.05
N ALA A 57 -12.15 -6.11 -13.88
CA ALA A 57 -12.81 -7.39 -13.61
C ALA A 57 -14.05 -7.63 -14.50
N GLU A 58 -14.71 -6.58 -14.99
CA GLU A 58 -15.83 -6.68 -15.94
C GLU A 58 -15.42 -7.17 -17.34
N GLN A 59 -14.12 -7.34 -17.63
CA GLN A 59 -13.55 -8.00 -18.83
C GLN A 59 -14.27 -7.65 -20.13
N ARG A 60 -14.57 -6.35 -20.34
CA ARG A 60 -15.26 -5.92 -21.55
C ARG A 60 -14.29 -5.98 -22.74
N PRO A 61 -14.68 -6.63 -23.86
CA PRO A 61 -13.82 -6.72 -25.03
C PRO A 61 -13.42 -5.32 -25.51
N GLY A 62 -12.11 -5.09 -25.66
CA GLY A 62 -11.55 -3.83 -26.18
C GLY A 62 -11.14 -2.81 -25.11
N LEU A 63 -11.37 -3.06 -23.82
CA LEU A 63 -10.80 -2.22 -22.76
C LEU A 63 -9.34 -2.64 -22.46
N PRO A 64 -8.43 -1.68 -22.24
CA PRO A 64 -7.06 -1.97 -21.85
C PRO A 64 -7.01 -2.45 -20.39
N SER A 65 -6.29 -3.54 -20.12
CA SER A 65 -6.14 -4.06 -18.77
C SER A 65 -5.49 -3.05 -17.83
N ILE A 66 -5.95 -3.00 -16.57
CA ILE A 66 -5.44 -2.11 -15.54
C ILE A 66 -4.45 -2.87 -14.65
N GLU A 67 -3.20 -2.43 -14.66
CA GLU A 67 -2.14 -2.94 -13.80
C GLU A 67 -1.83 -1.90 -12.71
N VAL A 68 -1.92 -2.30 -11.45
CA VAL A 68 -1.59 -1.43 -10.31
C VAL A 68 -0.26 -1.87 -9.73
N ILE A 69 0.74 -0.98 -9.81
CA ILE A 69 2.08 -1.21 -9.27
C ILE A 69 2.22 -0.39 -8.00
N LEU A 70 2.54 -1.06 -6.90
CA LEU A 70 2.72 -0.41 -5.62
C LEU A 70 4.20 -0.07 -5.38
N LEU A 71 4.46 1.21 -5.10
CA LEU A 71 5.81 1.74 -4.86
C LEU A 71 6.01 1.98 -3.36
N SER A 72 6.83 1.14 -2.73
CA SER A 72 7.32 1.36 -1.37
C SER A 72 8.75 1.90 -1.41
N ARG A 73 9.01 2.95 -0.63
CA ARG A 73 10.35 3.55 -0.48
C ARG A 73 11.14 2.96 0.70
N ASN A 74 10.56 2.04 1.46
CA ASN A 74 11.18 1.45 2.65
C ASN A 74 11.35 -0.06 2.49
N SER A 75 12.51 -0.54 2.94
CA SER A 75 13.06 -1.89 2.89
C SER A 75 12.06 -3.03 3.08
N SER A 76 12.42 -4.22 2.59
CA SER A 76 11.78 -5.54 2.75
C SER A 76 10.74 -5.70 3.88
N ASP A 77 11.02 -5.19 5.08
CA ASP A 77 10.12 -5.17 6.24
C ASP A 77 8.77 -4.44 6.04
N THR A 78 8.74 -3.28 5.38
CA THR A 78 7.45 -2.62 5.07
C THR A 78 6.71 -3.33 3.94
N GLY A 79 7.45 -4.05 3.09
CA GLY A 79 6.89 -4.80 1.96
C GLY A 79 5.96 -5.93 2.43
N LEU A 80 6.35 -6.73 3.44
CA LEU A 80 5.56 -7.89 3.85
C LEU A 80 4.17 -7.51 4.39
N ARG A 81 4.11 -6.53 5.30
CA ARG A 81 2.83 -6.05 5.85
C ARG A 81 1.88 -5.51 4.79
N ILE A 82 2.43 -4.82 3.78
CA ILE A 82 1.69 -4.36 2.61
C ILE A 82 1.14 -5.55 1.81
N PHE A 83 1.97 -6.58 1.54
CA PHE A 83 1.53 -7.78 0.82
C PHE A 83 0.41 -8.52 1.57
N ASN A 84 0.46 -8.55 2.91
CA ASN A 84 -0.59 -9.16 3.75
C ASN A 84 -1.89 -8.34 3.81
N SER A 85 -1.89 -7.11 3.28
CA SER A 85 -3.02 -6.18 3.32
C SER A 85 -3.77 -6.02 1.98
N ILE A 86 -3.48 -6.87 0.98
CA ILE A 86 -4.09 -6.85 -0.37
C ILE A 86 -4.99 -8.06 -0.59
#